data_AF-A0A7W1JJS2-F1
#
_entry.id   AF-A0A7W1JJS2-F1
#
_cell.length_a   1.000
_cell.length_b   1.000
_cell.length_c   1.000
_cell.angle_alpha   90.00
_cell.angle_beta   90.00
_cell.angle_gamma   90.00
#
_symmetry.space_group_name_H-M   'P 1'
#
loop_
_entity.id
_entity.type
_entity.pdbx_description
1 polymer ?
#
loop_
_entity_poly.entity_id
_entity_poly.type
_entity_poly.pdbx_seq_one_letter_code
_entity_poly.pdbx_strand_id
1 'polypeptide(L)'
;MSRIKIICLLLLLHLPLLGNYKTPRYIWNLGLAIECDINPFKNGLPENYQTNPPLSCVDPINYVKDVKDGDIIWLQTHQVAHFYHNVLPNINSDFVLLINDGDRSFPSSYRSEFNVDALINDDHVIHIFSQNVSDSTSSKKVSGIPIGMDFHTVTNSNNCIIFSETQQSVYLQEQKLEYLLSQLLPTNQRINKAYVDFQLADRGEFDGESRTSIFNQLHKTELIDYPSGRIPRQLLWQTKGKYAFSISPRGAGLDCHRTWEDLVLGCIVIVKTSPLDPLYEGLPVVIVKDWSEITPQNYDKWLKEYGNAFNNPSYRERLTNQYWMNVIRATAKKYNGDQIKENISSNTPKQELDELIPPEIKNDEFYTTIYLISRTEPIKTILEIGSSSGEGSTEAFAKGIRENPSKPILYCMEVSKPRFAALSKHYENEDRIKCYNVSSVPISSFPKEEDVKKFYLTTHTNLNNYPLEKVLGWLKQDINYIKLHQPTQNGINLIKQENGIKNFDIVLIDGSEFTGMAELDLVYGAKFILLDDINSFKNYSNYKKMLADNSYELFSQNINIRNGFAIFKLKDYTTRR
;
A
#
# COMPACT_ATOMS: atom_id res chain seq x y z
N MET A 1 -29.78 -39.74 -18.82
CA MET A 1 -28.31 -39.98 -18.85
C MET A 1 -27.71 -39.07 -19.93
N SER A 2 -27.53 -37.79 -19.62
CA SER A 2 -26.23 -37.16 -19.31
C SER A 2 -25.24 -37.13 -20.49
N ARG A 3 -25.36 -36.11 -21.34
CA ARG A 3 -24.26 -35.59 -22.17
C ARG A 3 -23.87 -34.21 -21.63
N ILE A 4 -22.73 -34.15 -20.97
CA ILE A 4 -22.11 -32.92 -20.46
C ILE A 4 -21.60 -32.14 -21.68
N LYS A 5 -22.15 -30.94 -21.91
CA LYS A 5 -21.61 -29.94 -22.84
C LYS A 5 -20.44 -29.24 -22.15
N ILE A 6 -19.24 -29.46 -22.64
CA ILE A 6 -18.08 -28.61 -22.36
C ILE A 6 -18.27 -27.34 -23.19
N ILE A 7 -18.52 -26.22 -22.51
CA ILE A 7 -18.52 -24.89 -23.12
C ILE A 7 -17.06 -24.42 -23.12
N CYS A 8 -16.40 -24.53 -24.27
CA CYS A 8 -15.17 -23.78 -24.54
C CYS A 8 -15.55 -22.32 -24.78
N LEU A 9 -15.35 -21.46 -23.77
CA LEU A 9 -15.44 -20.02 -23.93
C LEU A 9 -14.13 -19.51 -24.54
N LEU A 10 -14.07 -19.48 -25.88
CA LEU A 10 -13.09 -18.69 -26.62
C LEU A 10 -13.44 -17.20 -26.45
N LEU A 11 -12.86 -16.55 -25.44
CA LEU A 11 -12.83 -15.09 -25.36
C LEU A 11 -11.71 -14.59 -26.29
N LEU A 12 -12.09 -14.33 -27.53
CA LEU A 12 -11.44 -13.33 -28.38
C LEU A 12 -11.69 -11.94 -27.75
N LEU A 13 -10.67 -11.37 -27.12
CA LEU A 13 -10.58 -9.94 -26.80
C LEU A 13 -9.28 -9.46 -27.45
N HIS A 14 -9.34 -8.85 -28.63
CA HIS A 14 -9.34 -7.40 -28.83
C HIS A 14 -8.20 -6.68 -28.08
N LEU A 15 -7.26 -6.17 -28.89
CA LEU A 15 -6.11 -5.32 -28.53
C LEU A 15 -6.41 -4.31 -27.41
N PRO A 16 -5.48 -4.10 -26.45
CA PRO A 16 -5.39 -2.82 -25.77
C PRO A 16 -4.64 -1.85 -26.68
N LEU A 17 -5.38 -0.96 -27.33
CA LEU A 17 -4.89 0.36 -27.71
C LEU A 17 -4.36 1.05 -26.44
N LEU A 18 -3.06 1.43 -26.43
CA LEU A 18 -2.42 2.42 -25.56
C LEU A 18 -3.11 2.62 -24.18
N GLY A 19 -3.01 1.62 -23.30
CA GLY A 19 -3.55 1.67 -21.94
C GLY A 19 -2.43 1.84 -20.92
N ASN A 20 -2.59 2.79 -19.98
CA ASN A 20 -1.67 3.08 -18.89
C ASN A 20 -1.14 1.80 -18.22
N TYR A 21 0.19 1.65 -18.17
CA TYR A 21 0.87 0.57 -17.46
C TYR A 21 0.49 0.61 -15.97
N LYS A 22 0.04 -0.51 -15.42
CA LYS A 22 -0.26 -0.65 -13.98
C LYS A 22 0.91 -1.31 -13.28
N THR A 23 1.50 -0.65 -12.27
CA THR A 23 2.54 -1.26 -11.42
C THR A 23 2.05 -2.59 -10.85
N PRO A 24 2.86 -3.65 -10.87
CA PRO A 24 2.53 -4.88 -10.17
C PRO A 24 2.32 -4.63 -8.68
N ARG A 25 1.34 -5.31 -8.10
CA ARG A 25 1.00 -5.22 -6.69
C ARG A 25 2.14 -5.71 -5.82
N TYR A 26 2.66 -6.89 -6.12
CA TYR A 26 3.67 -7.54 -5.28
C TYR A 26 5.03 -6.89 -5.44
N ILE A 27 5.76 -6.80 -4.33
CA ILE A 27 7.09 -6.19 -4.27
C ILE A 27 8.01 -6.81 -5.32
N TRP A 28 8.55 -5.98 -6.19
CA TRP A 28 9.44 -6.36 -7.28
C TRP A 28 10.35 -5.18 -7.60
N ASN A 29 11.67 -5.40 -7.66
CA ASN A 29 12.66 -4.36 -7.89
C ASN A 29 12.31 -3.39 -9.05
N LEU A 30 11.86 -3.92 -10.19
CA LEU A 30 11.51 -3.10 -11.35
C LEU A 30 10.13 -2.46 -11.24
N GLY A 31 9.25 -3.00 -10.41
CA GLY A 31 8.01 -2.35 -10.00
C GLY A 31 8.29 -1.08 -9.18
N LEU A 32 9.32 -1.07 -8.34
CA LEU A 32 9.78 0.16 -7.68
C LEU A 32 10.42 1.14 -8.68
N ALA A 33 11.21 0.61 -9.63
CA ALA A 33 11.93 1.43 -10.59
C ALA A 33 11.02 2.32 -11.45
N ILE A 34 9.89 1.77 -11.92
CA ILE A 34 8.93 2.52 -12.75
C ILE A 34 8.18 3.61 -11.98
N GLU A 35 8.09 3.50 -10.65
CA GLU A 35 7.43 4.49 -9.81
C GLU A 35 8.36 5.61 -9.34
N CYS A 36 9.66 5.51 -9.64
CA CYS A 36 10.63 6.57 -9.39
C CYS A 36 10.40 7.73 -10.36
N ASP A 37 10.62 8.96 -9.91
CA ASP A 37 10.35 10.16 -10.70
C ASP A 37 11.33 10.27 -11.89
N ILE A 38 12.56 9.76 -11.72
CA ILE A 38 13.60 9.71 -12.75
C ILE A 38 14.04 8.26 -12.96
N ASN A 39 13.66 7.70 -14.11
CA ASN A 39 13.98 6.34 -14.52
C ASN A 39 13.98 6.22 -16.07
N PRO A 40 14.60 5.18 -16.65
CA PRO A 40 14.68 5.01 -18.11
C PRO A 40 13.38 4.48 -18.75
N PHE A 41 12.34 4.15 -17.98
CA PHE A 41 11.13 3.47 -18.42
C PHE A 41 9.95 4.43 -18.66
N LYS A 42 10.19 5.57 -19.34
CA LYS A 42 9.25 6.71 -19.51
C LYS A 42 7.78 6.40 -19.87
N ASN A 43 7.42 5.18 -20.27
CA ASN A 43 6.05 4.74 -20.58
C ASN A 43 5.69 3.33 -20.03
N GLY A 44 6.33 2.89 -18.94
CA GLY A 44 6.16 1.56 -18.35
C GLY A 44 7.23 0.57 -18.78
N LEU A 45 7.22 -0.63 -18.18
CA LEU A 45 8.16 -1.69 -18.53
C LEU A 45 7.87 -2.20 -19.94
N PRO A 46 8.91 -2.42 -20.78
CA PRO A 46 8.70 -3.02 -22.09
C PRO A 46 8.05 -4.42 -21.92
N GLU A 47 7.09 -4.76 -22.77
CA GLU A 47 6.36 -6.05 -22.73
C GLU A 47 7.31 -7.26 -22.69
N ASN A 48 8.52 -7.07 -23.21
CA ASN A 48 9.68 -7.92 -23.01
C ASN A 48 10.75 -7.09 -22.28
N TYR A 49 11.18 -7.51 -21.09
CA TYR A 49 12.21 -6.82 -20.32
C TYR A 49 13.58 -6.69 -21.05
N GLN A 50 13.73 -7.34 -22.21
CA GLN A 50 14.78 -7.04 -23.19
C GLN A 50 14.59 -5.64 -23.77
N THR A 51 15.26 -4.67 -23.14
CA THR A 51 15.57 -3.40 -23.77
C THR A 51 16.64 -3.63 -24.85
N ASN A 52 16.50 -2.97 -26.00
CA ASN A 52 17.57 -2.87 -26.98
C ASN A 52 17.98 -1.39 -27.09
N PRO A 53 19.15 -1.00 -26.55
CA PRO A 53 20.18 -1.85 -25.94
C PRO A 53 19.79 -2.35 -24.54
N PRO A 54 20.46 -3.39 -23.99
CA PRO A 54 20.22 -3.86 -22.63
C PRO A 54 20.29 -2.73 -21.61
N LEU A 55 19.54 -2.84 -20.53
CA LEU A 55 19.44 -1.79 -19.50
C LEU A 55 20.81 -1.42 -18.90
N SER A 56 21.70 -2.41 -18.76
CA SER A 56 23.09 -2.22 -18.32
C SER A 56 23.93 -1.37 -19.28
N CYS A 57 23.48 -1.18 -20.51
CA CYS A 57 24.11 -0.32 -21.51
C CYS A 57 23.44 1.06 -21.60
N VAL A 58 22.34 1.30 -20.89
CA VAL A 58 21.69 2.61 -20.84
C VAL A 58 22.49 3.51 -19.91
N ASP A 59 23.10 4.55 -20.46
CA ASP A 59 23.88 5.51 -19.69
C ASP A 59 22.94 6.44 -18.85
N PRO A 60 23.11 6.55 -17.53
CA PRO A 60 22.38 7.48 -16.67
C PRO A 60 22.32 8.92 -17.17
N ILE A 61 23.35 9.41 -17.85
CA ILE A 61 23.37 10.78 -18.41
C ILE A 61 22.23 11.04 -19.39
N ASN A 62 21.68 9.98 -20.00
CA ASN A 62 20.62 10.09 -20.99
C ASN A 62 19.23 10.28 -20.37
N TYR A 63 18.99 9.78 -19.15
CA TYR A 63 17.67 9.81 -18.51
C TYR A 63 17.63 10.58 -17.19
N VAL A 64 18.75 10.76 -16.51
CA VAL A 64 18.85 11.61 -15.31
C VAL A 64 19.09 13.05 -15.76
N LYS A 65 17.99 13.79 -15.93
CA LYS A 65 17.98 15.18 -16.39
C LYS A 65 16.93 15.96 -15.62
N ASP A 66 17.14 17.27 -15.49
CA ASP A 66 16.18 18.20 -14.89
C ASP A 66 15.73 17.78 -13.47
N VAL A 67 16.66 17.26 -12.67
CA VAL A 67 16.43 16.77 -11.30
C VAL A 67 15.89 17.89 -10.42
N LYS A 68 14.81 17.63 -9.69
CA LYS A 68 14.16 18.54 -8.75
C LYS A 68 14.30 18.06 -7.32
N ASP A 69 14.15 18.98 -6.37
CA ASP A 69 14.20 18.65 -4.95
C ASP A 69 13.14 17.62 -4.58
N GLY A 70 13.58 16.54 -3.94
CA GLY A 70 12.77 15.39 -3.55
C GLY A 70 12.52 14.36 -4.65
N ASP A 71 13.08 14.52 -5.85
CA ASP A 71 12.97 13.49 -6.90
C ASP A 71 13.63 12.18 -6.44
N ILE A 72 13.01 11.07 -6.81
CA ILE A 72 13.57 9.73 -6.62
C ILE A 72 14.25 9.30 -7.91
N ILE A 73 15.57 9.14 -7.86
CA ILE A 73 16.39 8.68 -8.98
C ILE A 73 16.59 7.18 -8.85
N TRP A 74 16.16 6.43 -9.85
CA TRP A 74 16.44 5.01 -9.96
C TRP A 74 17.74 4.74 -10.71
N LEU A 75 18.59 3.86 -10.18
CA LEU A 75 19.77 3.32 -10.86
C LEU A 75 19.80 1.80 -10.78
N GLN A 76 20.22 1.18 -11.88
CA GLN A 76 20.66 -0.21 -11.85
C GLN A 76 21.96 -0.32 -11.05
N THR A 77 22.19 -1.45 -10.38
CA THR A 77 23.43 -1.68 -9.60
C THR A 77 24.73 -1.44 -10.40
N HIS A 78 24.76 -1.71 -11.70
CA HIS A 78 25.96 -1.48 -12.54
C HIS A 78 26.18 -0.01 -12.93
N GLN A 79 25.17 0.85 -12.78
CA GLN A 79 25.22 2.25 -13.19
C GLN A 79 25.79 3.19 -12.12
N VAL A 80 25.89 2.74 -10.86
CA VAL A 80 26.22 3.58 -9.71
C VAL A 80 27.57 4.28 -9.85
N ALA A 81 28.62 3.58 -10.26
CA ALA A 81 29.96 4.18 -10.43
C ALA A 81 29.97 5.22 -11.56
N HIS A 82 29.30 4.94 -12.67
CA HIS A 82 29.18 5.89 -13.77
C HIS A 82 28.37 7.13 -13.37
N PHE A 83 27.26 6.93 -12.65
CA PHE A 83 26.46 8.03 -12.10
C PHE A 83 27.30 8.93 -11.19
N TYR A 84 28.07 8.35 -10.27
CA TYR A 84 28.94 9.10 -9.36
C TYR A 84 29.96 9.98 -10.10
N HIS A 85 30.61 9.44 -11.15
CA HIS A 85 31.65 10.19 -11.87
C HIS A 85 31.10 11.23 -12.84
N ASN A 86 30.00 10.93 -13.55
CA ASN A 86 29.61 11.69 -14.72
C ASN A 86 28.27 12.43 -14.58
N VAL A 87 27.42 12.03 -13.63
CA VAL A 87 26.07 12.58 -13.48
C VAL A 87 25.93 13.37 -12.18
N LEU A 88 26.30 12.79 -11.04
CA LEU A 88 26.23 13.42 -9.72
C LEU A 88 26.83 14.84 -9.68
N PRO A 89 28.02 15.12 -10.26
CA PRO A 89 28.62 16.46 -10.21
C PRO A 89 27.79 17.57 -10.88
N ASN A 90 26.78 17.20 -11.68
CA ASN A 90 25.92 18.13 -12.40
C ASN A 90 24.53 18.29 -11.76
N ILE A 91 24.25 17.59 -10.65
CA ILE A 91 22.99 17.69 -9.92
C ILE A 91 23.15 18.72 -8.79
N ASN A 92 22.28 19.72 -8.75
CA ASN A 92 22.27 20.77 -7.72
C ASN A 92 21.00 20.76 -6.85
N SER A 93 20.19 19.71 -6.98
CA SER A 93 18.91 19.53 -6.30
C SER A 93 19.02 18.35 -5.34
N ASP A 94 18.26 18.36 -4.25
CA ASP A 94 18.34 17.29 -3.27
C ASP A 94 17.47 16.10 -3.70
N PHE A 95 18.00 14.87 -3.68
CA PHE A 95 17.31 13.71 -4.23
C PHE A 95 17.48 12.45 -3.38
N VAL A 96 16.57 11.49 -3.57
CA VAL A 96 16.69 10.12 -3.03
C VAL A 96 17.20 9.19 -4.12
N LEU A 97 18.16 8.34 -3.78
CA LEU A 97 18.71 7.35 -4.70
C LEU A 97 18.12 5.96 -4.43
N LEU A 98 17.54 5.32 -5.44
CA LEU A 98 17.07 3.94 -5.40
C LEU A 98 17.98 3.06 -6.25
N ILE A 99 18.76 2.19 -5.62
CA ILE A 99 19.73 1.30 -6.28
C ILE A 99 19.23 -0.14 -6.22
N ASN A 100 18.74 -0.68 -7.32
CA ASN A 100 18.29 -2.07 -7.36
C ASN A 100 18.61 -2.73 -8.71
N ASP A 101 18.15 -3.97 -8.90
CA ASP A 101 18.39 -4.78 -10.10
C ASP A 101 19.88 -5.12 -10.34
N GLY A 102 20.26 -6.30 -9.83
CA GLY A 102 21.59 -6.90 -9.95
C GLY A 102 22.22 -7.34 -8.62
N ASP A 103 23.25 -8.17 -8.67
CA ASP A 103 23.71 -8.94 -7.50
C ASP A 103 24.68 -8.18 -6.58
N ARG A 104 25.08 -6.95 -6.95
CA ARG A 104 26.06 -6.16 -6.19
C ARG A 104 25.48 -5.75 -4.84
N SER A 105 26.35 -5.74 -3.83
CA SER A 105 26.01 -5.33 -2.46
C SER A 105 26.45 -3.88 -2.21
N PHE A 106 25.55 -3.05 -1.69
CA PHE A 106 25.87 -1.66 -1.35
C PHE A 106 26.24 -1.52 0.14
N PRO A 107 27.27 -0.75 0.52
CA PRO A 107 28.25 -0.10 -0.33
C PRO A 107 29.45 -0.99 -0.71
N SER A 108 29.58 -2.19 -0.11
CA SER A 108 30.81 -2.99 -0.16
C SER A 108 31.33 -3.28 -1.56
N SER A 109 30.48 -3.62 -2.53
CA SER A 109 30.89 -3.93 -3.91
C SER A 109 31.44 -2.73 -4.68
N TYR A 110 31.21 -1.50 -4.21
CA TYR A 110 31.62 -0.27 -4.91
C TYR A 110 32.89 0.36 -4.34
N ARG A 111 33.35 -0.07 -3.16
CA ARG A 111 34.52 0.50 -2.47
C ARG A 111 35.81 0.41 -3.29
N SER A 112 35.91 -0.55 -4.21
CA SER A 112 37.05 -0.68 -5.13
C SER A 112 36.91 0.14 -6.43
N GLU A 113 35.71 0.63 -6.74
CA GLU A 113 35.43 1.32 -8.01
C GLU A 113 35.51 2.84 -7.85
N PHE A 114 35.01 3.39 -6.74
CA PHE A 114 35.05 4.82 -6.43
C PHE A 114 34.89 5.08 -4.93
N ASN A 115 34.98 6.36 -4.53
CA ASN A 115 34.74 6.77 -3.13
C ASN A 115 33.23 6.74 -2.81
N VAL A 116 32.71 5.54 -2.52
CA VAL A 116 31.29 5.34 -2.18
C VAL A 116 30.87 6.08 -0.91
N ASP A 117 31.78 6.31 0.04
CA ASP A 117 31.46 7.10 1.23
C ASP A 117 31.25 8.58 0.88
N ALA A 118 31.91 9.10 -0.16
CA ALA A 118 31.62 10.44 -0.69
C ALA A 118 30.22 10.51 -1.32
N LEU A 119 29.78 9.47 -2.03
CA LEU A 119 28.40 9.40 -2.54
C LEU A 119 27.37 9.35 -1.40
N ILE A 120 27.62 8.55 -0.37
CA ILE A 120 26.72 8.42 0.79
C ILE A 120 26.59 9.74 1.55
N ASN A 121 27.70 10.47 1.67
CA ASN A 121 27.77 11.72 2.44
C ASN A 121 27.60 12.97 1.59
N ASP A 122 27.29 12.84 0.30
CA ASP A 122 27.01 13.98 -0.56
C ASP A 122 25.84 14.81 0.01
N ASP A 123 25.95 16.13 -0.04
CA ASP A 123 24.99 17.06 0.55
C ASP A 123 23.63 17.00 -0.17
N HIS A 124 23.63 16.68 -1.47
CA HIS A 124 22.43 16.55 -2.29
C HIS A 124 21.77 15.17 -2.18
N VAL A 125 22.48 14.17 -1.65
CA VAL A 125 21.91 12.84 -1.42
C VAL A 125 21.16 12.82 -0.10
N ILE A 126 19.83 12.86 -0.20
CA ILE A 126 18.91 12.78 0.95
C ILE A 126 19.07 11.43 1.65
N HIS A 127 18.91 10.37 0.88
CA HIS A 127 18.94 8.98 1.35
C HIS A 127 19.20 8.03 0.19
N ILE A 128 19.80 6.89 0.48
CA ILE A 128 20.05 5.81 -0.47
C ILE A 128 19.27 4.57 -0.01
N PHE A 129 18.31 4.15 -0.83
CA PHE A 129 17.66 2.86 -0.71
C PHE A 129 18.34 1.88 -1.65
N SER A 130 18.83 0.76 -1.13
CA SER A 130 19.51 -0.23 -1.97
C SER A 130 19.08 -1.66 -1.65
N GLN A 131 19.01 -2.51 -2.68
CA GLN A 131 18.97 -3.95 -2.46
C GLN A 131 20.37 -4.44 -2.03
N ASN A 132 20.45 -5.61 -1.38
CA ASN A 132 21.72 -6.20 -0.94
C ASN A 132 22.57 -5.24 -0.07
N VAL A 133 21.97 -4.54 0.89
CA VAL A 133 22.75 -3.72 1.83
C VAL A 133 23.66 -4.62 2.66
N SER A 134 24.95 -4.30 2.65
CA SER A 134 26.03 -5.09 3.28
C SER A 134 26.60 -4.44 4.54
N ASP A 135 26.33 -3.15 4.74
CA ASP A 135 26.65 -2.42 5.96
C ASP A 135 25.58 -1.35 6.17
N SER A 136 24.50 -1.74 6.84
CA SER A 136 23.40 -0.83 7.22
C SER A 136 23.69 -0.12 8.54
N THR A 137 24.76 -0.48 9.24
CA THR A 137 25.03 -0.04 10.61
C THR A 137 25.88 1.23 10.71
N SER A 138 26.56 1.62 9.64
CA SER A 138 27.51 2.74 9.67
C SER A 138 26.95 4.10 9.21
N SER A 139 25.86 4.15 8.43
CA SER A 139 25.29 5.42 7.93
C SER A 139 23.77 5.49 8.06
N LYS A 140 23.28 6.57 8.69
CA LYS A 140 21.84 6.89 8.79
C LYS A 140 21.18 7.19 7.44
N LYS A 141 21.97 7.41 6.38
CA LYS A 141 21.50 7.74 5.01
C LYS A 141 21.32 6.51 4.11
N VAL A 142 21.48 5.27 4.62
CA VAL A 142 21.34 4.05 3.81
C VAL A 142 20.29 3.12 4.41
N SER A 143 19.41 2.58 3.58
CA SER A 143 18.43 1.57 4.00
C SER A 143 18.26 0.45 2.98
N GLY A 144 18.01 -0.75 3.48
CA GLY A 144 17.72 -1.91 2.66
C GLY A 144 16.33 -1.80 2.03
N ILE A 145 16.21 -2.24 0.78
CA ILE A 145 14.92 -2.54 0.15
C ILE A 145 14.90 -3.99 -0.36
N PRO A 146 13.71 -4.60 -0.48
CA PRO A 146 13.55 -5.93 -1.03
C PRO A 146 13.99 -6.04 -2.49
N ILE A 147 14.61 -7.17 -2.86
CA ILE A 147 14.74 -7.55 -4.26
C ILE A 147 13.38 -7.95 -4.88
N GLY A 148 12.48 -8.49 -4.05
CA GLY A 148 11.10 -8.82 -4.42
C GLY A 148 10.95 -10.08 -5.29
N MET A 149 9.81 -10.21 -5.97
CA MET A 149 9.41 -11.34 -6.83
C MET A 149 10.30 -11.46 -8.08
N ASP A 150 10.52 -12.68 -8.60
CA ASP A 150 11.21 -12.88 -9.89
C ASP A 150 10.20 -12.87 -11.06
N PHE A 151 9.65 -11.70 -11.39
CA PHE A 151 8.79 -11.60 -12.58
C PHE A 151 9.58 -11.51 -13.89
N HIS A 152 10.83 -11.07 -13.84
CA HIS A 152 11.66 -10.79 -15.01
C HIS A 152 12.09 -12.08 -15.73
N THR A 153 12.38 -13.17 -15.01
CA THR A 153 12.92 -14.39 -15.66
C THR A 153 11.93 -15.04 -16.64
N VAL A 154 10.64 -15.10 -16.32
CA VAL A 154 9.61 -15.61 -17.24
C VAL A 154 9.24 -14.58 -18.31
N THR A 155 9.31 -13.27 -18.02
CA THR A 155 9.06 -12.24 -19.02
C THR A 155 10.13 -12.19 -20.11
N ASN A 156 11.38 -12.57 -19.81
CA ASN A 156 12.51 -12.46 -20.75
C ASN A 156 12.79 -13.66 -21.63
N SER A 157 12.15 -14.79 -21.37
CA SER A 157 12.56 -16.05 -21.98
C SER A 157 11.44 -16.66 -22.80
N ASN A 158 11.66 -16.76 -24.12
CA ASN A 158 10.78 -17.47 -25.04
C ASN A 158 10.61 -18.95 -24.68
N ASN A 159 11.53 -19.51 -23.88
CA ASN A 159 11.46 -20.81 -23.21
C ASN A 159 12.31 -20.74 -21.94
N CYS A 160 11.71 -20.38 -20.81
CA CYS A 160 12.44 -20.26 -19.56
C CYS A 160 12.90 -21.64 -19.09
N ILE A 161 14.15 -22.01 -19.38
CA ILE A 161 14.75 -23.29 -18.95
C ILE A 161 14.75 -23.40 -17.42
N ILE A 162 14.90 -22.27 -16.71
CA ILE A 162 14.97 -22.21 -15.24
C ILE A 162 13.65 -22.67 -14.61
N PHE A 163 12.52 -22.24 -15.19
CA PHE A 163 11.17 -22.53 -14.68
C PHE A 163 10.36 -23.47 -15.57
N SER A 164 10.91 -23.96 -16.69
CA SER A 164 10.19 -24.77 -17.68
C SER A 164 8.82 -24.15 -18.09
N GLU A 165 8.77 -22.83 -18.21
CA GLU A 165 7.57 -22.06 -18.54
C GLU A 165 7.75 -21.27 -19.85
N THR A 166 6.65 -21.07 -20.59
CA THR A 166 6.60 -20.15 -21.72
C THR A 166 6.58 -18.71 -21.25
N GLN A 167 7.01 -17.79 -22.12
CA GLN A 167 7.03 -16.36 -21.83
C GLN A 167 5.66 -15.82 -21.39
N GLN A 168 5.63 -15.00 -20.34
CA GLN A 168 4.41 -14.40 -19.80
C GLN A 168 4.66 -12.95 -19.35
N SER A 169 3.65 -12.09 -19.55
CA SER A 169 3.66 -10.74 -19.01
C SER A 169 3.61 -10.77 -17.47
N VAL A 170 4.14 -9.73 -16.84
CA VAL A 170 4.10 -9.56 -15.37
C VAL A 170 2.67 -9.63 -14.84
N TYR A 171 1.73 -8.97 -15.54
CA TYR A 171 0.31 -8.98 -15.20
C TYR A 171 -0.29 -10.39 -15.16
N LEU A 172 0.02 -11.22 -16.17
CA LEU A 172 -0.47 -12.60 -16.21
C LEU A 172 0.15 -13.46 -15.10
N GLN A 173 1.44 -13.26 -14.80
CA GLN A 173 2.10 -13.94 -13.69
C GLN A 173 1.43 -13.58 -12.35
N GLU A 174 1.13 -12.30 -12.12
CA GLU A 174 0.44 -11.83 -10.92
C GLU A 174 -0.99 -12.36 -10.80
N GLN A 175 -1.77 -12.38 -11.88
CA GLN A 175 -3.11 -12.97 -11.86
C GLN A 175 -3.11 -14.45 -11.48
N LYS A 176 -2.15 -15.22 -12.01
CA LYS A 176 -2.01 -16.65 -11.66
C LYS A 176 -1.59 -16.84 -10.20
N LEU A 177 -0.73 -15.96 -9.70
CA LEU A 177 -0.34 -15.95 -8.30
C LEU A 177 -1.54 -15.63 -7.40
N GLU A 178 -2.30 -14.58 -7.69
CA GLU A 178 -3.53 -14.23 -6.94
C GLU A 178 -4.55 -15.38 -6.94
N TYR A 179 -4.76 -16.01 -8.10
CA TYR A 179 -5.61 -17.19 -8.19
C TYR A 179 -5.08 -18.32 -7.30
N LEU A 180 -3.78 -18.62 -7.35
CA LEU A 180 -3.18 -19.63 -6.47
C LEU A 180 -3.36 -19.29 -5.00
N LEU A 181 -3.07 -18.04 -4.59
CA LEU A 181 -3.19 -17.58 -3.21
C LEU A 181 -4.62 -17.79 -2.70
N SER A 182 -5.64 -17.53 -3.52
CA SER A 182 -7.05 -17.77 -3.14
C SER A 182 -7.38 -19.22 -2.80
N GLN A 183 -6.53 -20.17 -3.18
CA GLN A 183 -6.70 -21.61 -2.94
C GLN A 183 -5.83 -22.15 -1.79
N LEU A 184 -4.90 -21.34 -1.25
CA LEU A 184 -4.00 -21.79 -0.21
C LEU A 184 -4.67 -21.83 1.16
N LEU A 185 -4.27 -22.82 1.97
CA LEU A 185 -4.70 -22.90 3.37
C LEU A 185 -3.99 -21.83 4.22
N PRO A 186 -4.60 -21.37 5.33
CA PRO A 186 -3.92 -20.58 6.36
C PRO A 186 -2.64 -21.25 6.85
N THR A 187 -1.59 -20.48 7.18
CA THR A 187 -0.26 -21.01 7.55
C THR A 187 -0.31 -22.04 8.68
N ASN A 188 -1.11 -21.81 9.72
CA ASN A 188 -1.29 -22.73 10.85
C ASN A 188 -2.02 -24.05 10.53
N GLN A 189 -2.55 -24.22 9.31
CA GLN A 189 -3.17 -25.46 8.84
C GLN A 189 -2.30 -26.21 7.82
N ARG A 190 -1.08 -25.72 7.56
CA ARG A 190 -0.14 -26.30 6.60
C ARG A 190 0.74 -27.36 7.25
N ILE A 191 1.42 -28.14 6.42
CA ILE A 191 2.37 -29.17 6.88
C ILE A 191 3.47 -28.47 7.67
N ASN A 192 3.69 -28.90 8.92
CA ASN A 192 4.70 -28.38 9.83
C ASN A 192 6.12 -28.89 9.48
N LYS A 193 6.56 -28.59 8.26
CA LYS A 193 7.89 -28.84 7.70
C LYS A 193 8.26 -27.69 6.76
N ALA A 194 9.53 -27.62 6.37
CA ALA A 194 9.94 -26.74 5.29
C ALA A 194 9.94 -27.47 3.94
N TYR A 195 9.53 -26.78 2.88
CA TYR A 195 9.76 -27.24 1.50
C TYR A 195 10.89 -26.45 0.86
N VAL A 196 11.91 -27.12 0.34
CA VAL A 196 13.13 -26.48 -0.18
C VAL A 196 13.47 -26.88 -1.61
N ASP A 197 13.93 -25.91 -2.39
CA ASP A 197 14.36 -26.09 -3.79
C ASP A 197 15.71 -25.44 -4.09
N PHE A 198 16.32 -24.77 -3.11
CA PHE A 198 17.52 -23.96 -3.30
C PHE A 198 18.75 -24.76 -3.76
N GLN A 199 18.81 -26.06 -3.44
CA GLN A 199 19.88 -26.97 -3.86
C GLN A 199 19.95 -27.12 -5.38
N LEU A 200 18.86 -26.88 -6.10
CA LEU A 200 18.81 -26.99 -7.56
C LEU A 200 19.45 -25.80 -8.26
N ALA A 201 19.83 -24.76 -7.53
CA ALA A 201 20.39 -23.53 -8.04
C ALA A 201 21.61 -23.10 -7.21
N ASP A 202 22.58 -23.99 -6.99
CA ASP A 202 23.79 -23.64 -6.25
C ASP A 202 24.55 -22.48 -6.93
N ARG A 203 25.02 -21.53 -6.13
CA ARG A 203 25.67 -20.29 -6.58
C ARG A 203 27.11 -20.17 -6.08
N GLY A 204 27.65 -21.24 -5.51
CA GLY A 204 28.98 -21.24 -4.90
C GLY A 204 28.93 -21.04 -3.39
N GLU A 205 30.11 -20.88 -2.81
CA GLU A 205 30.29 -20.78 -1.37
C GLU A 205 30.27 -19.31 -0.92
N PHE A 206 29.48 -19.03 0.11
CA PHE A 206 29.40 -17.73 0.77
C PHE A 206 29.56 -17.96 2.28
N ASP A 207 30.45 -17.23 2.93
CA ASP A 207 30.70 -17.33 4.38
C ASP A 207 30.93 -18.79 4.87
N GLY A 208 31.59 -19.62 4.06
CA GLY A 208 31.93 -21.01 4.40
C GLY A 208 30.83 -22.03 4.10
N GLU A 209 29.73 -21.64 3.46
CA GLU A 209 28.62 -22.54 3.11
C GLU A 209 28.12 -22.35 1.68
N SER A 210 27.69 -23.44 1.03
CA SER A 210 26.99 -23.41 -0.25
C SER A 210 25.56 -23.89 -0.10
N ARG A 211 24.71 -23.62 -1.09
CA ARG A 211 23.33 -24.14 -1.08
C ARG A 211 23.32 -25.67 -1.01
N THR A 212 24.29 -26.34 -1.64
CA THR A 212 24.45 -27.79 -1.55
C THR A 212 24.87 -28.25 -0.15
N SER A 213 25.81 -27.56 0.50
CA SER A 213 26.25 -27.95 1.86
C SER A 213 25.13 -27.80 2.89
N ILE A 214 24.36 -26.71 2.82
CA ILE A 214 23.19 -26.44 3.66
C ILE A 214 22.14 -27.53 3.46
N PHE A 215 21.83 -27.87 2.20
CA PHE A 215 20.88 -28.94 1.89
C PHE A 215 21.33 -30.29 2.47
N ASN A 216 22.61 -30.65 2.31
CA ASN A 216 23.15 -31.91 2.81
C ASN A 216 23.12 -32.01 4.34
N GLN A 217 23.21 -30.88 5.05
CA GLN A 217 23.02 -30.82 6.50
C GLN A 217 21.56 -31.08 6.87
N LEU A 218 20.63 -30.37 6.23
CA LEU A 218 19.20 -30.40 6.56
C LEU A 218 18.50 -31.68 6.11
N HIS A 219 18.91 -32.27 4.98
CA HIS A 219 18.32 -33.49 4.45
C HIS A 219 18.37 -34.66 5.45
N LYS A 220 19.38 -34.68 6.33
CA LYS A 220 19.55 -35.71 7.37
C LYS A 220 18.56 -35.59 8.53
N THR A 221 17.81 -34.49 8.61
CA THR A 221 16.93 -34.19 9.76
C THR A 221 15.49 -34.70 9.58
N GLU A 222 15.09 -35.07 8.36
CA GLU A 222 13.70 -35.38 7.97
C GLU A 222 12.69 -34.21 8.17
N LEU A 223 13.18 -33.00 8.47
CA LEU A 223 12.39 -31.77 8.68
C LEU A 223 12.14 -30.96 7.41
N ILE A 224 12.70 -31.42 6.29
CA ILE A 224 12.54 -30.78 4.99
C ILE A 224 11.99 -31.78 3.97
N ASP A 225 11.14 -31.29 3.08
CA ASP A 225 10.76 -31.97 1.84
C ASP A 225 11.31 -31.17 0.65
N TYR A 226 11.56 -31.83 -0.47
CA TYR A 226 12.21 -31.22 -1.65
C TYR A 226 11.84 -31.97 -2.94
N PRO A 227 11.90 -31.32 -4.12
CA PRO A 227 11.64 -31.99 -5.38
C PRO A 227 12.86 -32.81 -5.84
N SER A 228 12.61 -33.85 -6.64
CA SER A 228 13.66 -34.66 -7.26
C SER A 228 14.41 -33.94 -8.40
N GLY A 229 13.89 -32.80 -8.86
CA GLY A 229 14.47 -31.98 -9.92
C GLY A 229 13.72 -30.66 -10.08
N ARG A 230 14.09 -29.86 -11.08
CA ARG A 230 13.41 -28.59 -11.37
C ARG A 230 11.97 -28.87 -11.82
N ILE A 231 11.03 -28.11 -11.28
CA ILE A 231 9.61 -28.17 -11.62
C ILE A 231 9.10 -26.79 -12.06
N PRO A 232 7.99 -26.72 -12.80
CA PRO A 232 7.37 -25.45 -13.17
C PRO A 232 7.10 -24.55 -11.97
N ARG A 233 7.35 -23.25 -12.09
CA ARG A 233 7.26 -22.33 -10.96
C ARG A 233 5.86 -22.28 -10.35
N GLN A 234 4.81 -22.30 -11.18
CA GLN A 234 3.44 -22.40 -10.66
C GLN A 234 3.22 -23.65 -9.80
N LEU A 235 3.79 -24.79 -10.19
CA LEU A 235 3.72 -26.03 -9.41
C LEU A 235 4.59 -25.95 -8.15
N LEU A 236 5.75 -25.29 -8.23
CA LEU A 236 6.61 -25.01 -7.08
C LEU A 236 5.86 -24.16 -6.04
N TRP A 237 5.28 -23.04 -6.46
CA TRP A 237 4.47 -22.17 -5.61
C TRP A 237 3.27 -22.92 -5.00
N GLN A 238 2.55 -23.71 -5.79
CA GLN A 238 1.45 -24.53 -5.29
C GLN A 238 1.93 -25.57 -4.25
N THR A 239 3.10 -26.16 -4.46
CA THR A 239 3.66 -27.14 -3.54
C THR A 239 4.12 -26.47 -2.25
N LYS A 240 4.89 -25.38 -2.33
CA LYS A 240 5.31 -24.59 -1.18
C LYS A 240 4.14 -24.08 -0.35
N GLY A 241 3.05 -23.67 -0.99
CA GLY A 241 1.82 -23.25 -0.31
C GLY A 241 1.15 -24.31 0.57
N LYS A 242 1.57 -25.59 0.49
CA LYS A 242 1.12 -26.68 1.39
C LYS A 242 1.93 -26.76 2.69
N TYR A 243 3.07 -26.08 2.76
CA TYR A 243 4.01 -26.14 3.87
C TYR A 243 3.99 -24.84 4.67
N ALA A 244 4.15 -24.96 5.98
CA ALA A 244 4.21 -23.81 6.87
C ALA A 244 5.53 -23.04 6.70
N PHE A 245 6.63 -23.75 6.41
CA PHE A 245 7.97 -23.17 6.37
C PHE A 245 8.59 -23.23 4.97
N SER A 246 9.50 -22.30 4.72
CA SER A 246 10.48 -22.37 3.64
C SER A 246 11.84 -21.90 4.15
N ILE A 247 12.92 -22.39 3.54
CA ILE A 247 14.29 -22.01 3.92
C ILE A 247 14.92 -21.28 2.74
N SER A 248 15.42 -20.07 3.00
CA SER A 248 15.96 -19.19 1.96
C SER A 248 17.39 -18.77 2.28
N PRO A 249 18.40 -19.60 1.93
CA PRO A 249 19.79 -19.15 1.94
C PRO A 249 20.01 -18.06 0.88
N ARG A 250 21.15 -17.38 0.97
CA ARG A 250 21.51 -16.24 0.11
C ARG A 250 21.32 -16.49 -1.38
N GLY A 251 21.05 -15.39 -2.09
CA GLY A 251 20.90 -15.27 -3.53
C GLY A 251 22.20 -15.48 -4.31
N ALA A 252 22.29 -14.86 -5.50
CA ALA A 252 23.58 -14.53 -6.08
C ALA A 252 24.19 -13.28 -5.40
N GLY A 253 23.34 -12.37 -4.90
CA GLY A 253 23.67 -11.39 -3.87
C GLY A 253 23.24 -11.83 -2.46
N LEU A 254 23.24 -10.89 -1.51
CA LEU A 254 22.79 -11.12 -0.13
C LEU A 254 21.31 -11.51 -0.04
N ASP A 255 20.44 -10.80 -0.78
CA ASP A 255 19.00 -11.04 -0.82
C ASP A 255 18.64 -12.12 -1.86
N CYS A 256 17.46 -12.71 -1.74
CA CYS A 256 17.00 -13.76 -2.64
C CYS A 256 15.52 -13.59 -3.01
N HIS A 257 15.20 -13.66 -4.30
CA HIS A 257 13.81 -13.66 -4.79
C HIS A 257 12.94 -14.70 -4.07
N ARG A 258 13.50 -15.90 -3.80
CA ARG A 258 12.82 -16.97 -3.07
C ARG A 258 12.28 -16.51 -1.72
N THR A 259 13.01 -15.67 -0.99
CA THR A 259 12.56 -15.14 0.30
C THR A 259 11.22 -14.43 0.15
N TRP A 260 11.12 -13.55 -0.84
CA TRP A 260 9.94 -12.73 -1.09
C TRP A 260 8.80 -13.52 -1.72
N GLU A 261 9.10 -14.44 -2.64
CA GLU A 261 8.10 -15.37 -3.19
C GLU A 261 7.45 -16.22 -2.08
N ASP A 262 8.25 -16.79 -1.20
CA ASP A 262 7.78 -17.67 -0.14
C ASP A 262 6.97 -16.90 0.93
N LEU A 263 7.39 -15.66 1.24
CA LEU A 263 6.59 -14.75 2.07
C LEU A 263 5.23 -14.41 1.42
N VAL A 264 5.20 -14.17 0.10
CA VAL A 264 3.95 -13.91 -0.62
C VAL A 264 3.03 -15.13 -0.61
N LEU A 265 3.57 -16.36 -0.64
CA LEU A 265 2.80 -17.59 -0.45
C LEU A 265 2.32 -17.81 0.99
N GLY A 266 2.76 -17.00 1.96
CA GLY A 266 2.43 -17.08 3.38
C GLY A 266 3.20 -18.15 4.14
N CYS A 267 4.37 -18.56 3.64
CA CYS A 267 5.31 -19.37 4.40
C CYS A 267 5.98 -18.51 5.49
N ILE A 268 6.35 -19.17 6.58
CA ILE A 268 7.31 -18.65 7.57
C ILE A 268 8.70 -18.93 6.99
N VAL A 269 9.45 -17.88 6.65
CA VAL A 269 10.72 -18.03 5.92
C VAL A 269 11.90 -18.05 6.89
N ILE A 270 12.75 -19.06 6.79
CA ILE A 270 13.94 -19.20 7.63
C ILE A 270 15.16 -18.74 6.83
N VAL A 271 15.89 -17.77 7.37
CA VAL A 271 17.10 -17.19 6.79
C VAL A 271 18.25 -17.24 7.79
N LYS A 272 19.49 -17.18 7.30
CA LYS A 272 20.66 -17.01 8.18
C LYS A 272 20.91 -15.52 8.45
N THR A 273 21.32 -15.20 9.67
CA THR A 273 21.66 -13.82 10.07
C THR A 273 22.63 -13.16 9.09
N SER A 274 22.34 -11.91 8.75
CA SER A 274 23.12 -11.12 7.81
C SER A 274 22.87 -9.61 8.01
N PRO A 275 23.58 -8.73 7.29
CA PRO A 275 23.26 -7.30 7.30
C PRO A 275 21.83 -6.96 6.81
N LEU A 276 21.10 -7.92 6.23
CA LEU A 276 19.70 -7.78 5.84
C LEU A 276 18.71 -8.04 6.98
N ASP A 277 19.15 -8.43 8.19
CA ASP A 277 18.23 -8.71 9.31
C ASP A 277 17.19 -7.58 9.56
N PRO A 278 17.56 -6.27 9.51
CA PRO A 278 16.58 -5.19 9.66
C PRO A 278 15.51 -5.15 8.56
N LEU A 279 15.80 -5.67 7.36
CA LEU A 279 14.84 -5.73 6.24
C LEU A 279 13.67 -6.66 6.54
N TYR A 280 13.89 -7.65 7.42
CA TYR A 280 12.91 -8.67 7.79
C TYR A 280 12.11 -8.32 9.05
N GLU A 281 12.40 -7.19 9.70
CA GLU A 281 11.68 -6.78 10.90
C GLU A 281 10.18 -6.65 10.63
N GLY A 282 9.36 -7.25 11.50
CA GLY A 282 7.91 -7.23 11.36
C GLY A 282 7.35 -8.09 10.20
N LEU A 283 8.14 -9.00 9.63
CA LEU A 283 7.70 -10.04 8.69
C LEU A 283 7.78 -11.44 9.33
N PRO A 284 7.07 -12.45 8.80
CA PRO A 284 7.14 -13.83 9.29
C PRO A 284 8.44 -14.52 8.83
N VAL A 285 9.57 -13.95 9.27
CA VAL A 285 10.92 -14.41 8.97
C VAL A 285 11.61 -14.82 10.26
N VAL A 286 12.13 -16.04 10.28
CA VAL A 286 12.95 -16.58 11.36
C VAL A 286 14.41 -16.42 10.97
N ILE A 287 15.14 -15.63 11.73
CA ILE A 287 16.58 -15.41 11.54
C ILE A 287 17.34 -16.37 12.45
N VAL A 288 18.05 -17.34 11.87
CA VAL A 288 18.91 -18.27 12.60
C VAL A 288 20.37 -17.86 12.51
N LYS A 289 21.15 -18.14 13.55
CA LYS A 289 22.61 -18.04 13.51
C LYS A 289 23.22 -19.27 12.87
N ASP A 290 22.63 -20.44 13.13
CA ASP A 290 23.08 -21.72 12.60
C ASP A 290 21.90 -22.60 12.15
N TRP A 291 22.09 -23.36 11.08
CA TRP A 291 21.03 -24.22 10.53
C TRP A 291 20.64 -25.36 11.47
N SER A 292 21.47 -25.71 12.47
CA SER A 292 21.12 -26.67 13.54
C SER A 292 19.98 -26.19 14.45
N GLU A 293 19.62 -24.90 14.41
CA GLU A 293 18.43 -24.39 15.10
C GLU A 293 17.13 -24.91 14.48
N ILE A 294 17.16 -25.49 13.28
CA ILE A 294 16.01 -26.15 12.67
C ILE A 294 15.78 -27.50 13.36
N THR A 295 14.84 -27.49 14.30
CA THR A 295 14.44 -28.65 15.12
C THR A 295 12.91 -28.75 15.17
N PRO A 296 12.33 -29.92 15.49
CA PRO A 296 10.88 -30.04 15.65
C PRO A 296 10.31 -29.02 16.65
N GLN A 297 11.00 -28.83 17.79
CA GLN A 297 10.58 -27.92 18.86
C GLN A 297 10.56 -26.46 18.40
N ASN A 298 11.55 -26.06 17.59
CA ASN A 298 11.59 -24.70 17.05
C ASN A 298 10.54 -24.49 15.95
N TYR A 299 10.25 -25.49 15.12
CA TYR A 299 9.11 -25.40 14.18
C TYR A 299 7.78 -25.20 14.91
N ASP A 300 7.51 -25.96 15.98
CA ASP A 300 6.29 -25.76 16.78
C ASP A 300 6.22 -24.35 17.38
N LYS A 301 7.35 -23.86 17.90
CA LYS A 301 7.48 -22.50 18.45
C LYS A 301 7.18 -21.44 17.38
N TRP A 302 7.87 -21.50 16.24
CA TRP A 302 7.74 -20.51 15.18
C TRP A 302 6.37 -20.56 14.50
N LEU A 303 5.76 -21.75 14.39
CA LEU A 303 4.40 -21.90 13.86
C LEU A 303 3.37 -21.26 14.80
N LYS A 304 3.59 -21.36 16.11
CA LYS A 304 2.74 -20.66 17.09
C LYS A 304 2.90 -19.14 17.00
N GLU A 305 4.12 -18.66 16.77
CA GLU A 305 4.44 -17.23 16.69
C GLU A 305 3.92 -16.59 15.39
N TYR A 306 4.15 -17.23 14.24
CA TYR A 306 3.84 -16.71 12.91
C TYR A 306 2.70 -17.48 12.22
N GLY A 307 1.84 -18.17 12.98
CA GLY A 307 0.76 -19.01 12.42
C GLY A 307 -0.29 -18.24 11.61
N ASN A 308 -0.31 -16.91 11.72
CA ASN A 308 -1.14 -16.02 10.91
C ASN A 308 -0.41 -15.43 9.68
N ALA A 309 0.80 -15.90 9.33
CA ALA A 309 1.65 -15.31 8.29
C ALA A 309 0.90 -15.04 6.97
N PHE A 310 0.08 -15.98 6.51
CA PHE A 310 -0.70 -15.85 5.27
C PHE A 310 -1.82 -14.79 5.35
N ASN A 311 -2.45 -14.62 6.51
CA ASN A 311 -3.66 -13.79 6.68
C ASN A 311 -3.40 -12.45 7.38
N ASN A 312 -2.19 -12.20 7.88
CA ASN A 312 -1.86 -10.99 8.62
C ASN A 312 -1.77 -9.77 7.67
N PRO A 313 -2.68 -8.78 7.76
CA PRO A 313 -2.72 -7.67 6.81
C PRO A 313 -1.43 -6.84 6.80
N SER A 314 -0.78 -6.66 7.95
CA SER A 314 0.47 -5.89 8.05
C SER A 314 1.60 -6.56 7.28
N TYR A 315 1.68 -7.89 7.32
CA TYR A 315 2.64 -8.62 6.49
C TYR A 315 2.30 -8.48 5.01
N ARG A 316 1.02 -8.62 4.65
CA ARG A 316 0.57 -8.49 3.25
C ARG A 316 0.89 -7.14 2.66
N GLU A 317 0.71 -6.07 3.42
CA GLU A 317 1.01 -4.70 3.00
C GLU A 317 2.50 -4.53 2.68
N ARG A 318 3.38 -5.00 3.57
CA ARG A 318 4.86 -4.91 3.40
C ARG A 318 5.41 -5.71 2.21
N LEU A 319 4.61 -6.61 1.64
CA LEU A 319 4.95 -7.40 0.44
C LEU A 319 4.49 -6.74 -0.86
N THR A 320 4.21 -5.42 -0.85
CA THR A 320 3.77 -4.67 -2.03
C THR A 320 4.76 -3.59 -2.46
N ASN A 321 4.80 -3.27 -3.76
CA ASN A 321 5.58 -2.11 -4.24
C ASN A 321 5.07 -0.81 -3.61
N GLN A 322 3.76 -0.67 -3.45
CA GLN A 322 3.12 0.52 -2.89
C GLN A 322 3.66 0.86 -1.49
N TYR A 323 3.78 -0.13 -0.61
CA TYR A 323 4.31 0.08 0.74
C TYR A 323 5.74 0.66 0.69
N TRP A 324 6.62 0.05 -0.10
CA TRP A 324 8.01 0.48 -0.20
C TRP A 324 8.16 1.83 -0.87
N MET A 325 7.38 2.11 -1.92
CA MET A 325 7.35 3.44 -2.54
C MET A 325 6.81 4.51 -1.59
N ASN A 326 5.84 4.19 -0.73
CA ASN A 326 5.39 5.09 0.32
C ASN A 326 6.51 5.40 1.32
N VAL A 327 7.29 4.39 1.75
CA VAL A 327 8.46 4.58 2.62
C VAL A 327 9.52 5.48 1.96
N ILE A 328 9.83 5.22 0.69
CA ILE A 328 10.82 5.98 -0.08
C ILE A 328 10.36 7.44 -0.24
N ARG A 329 9.12 7.66 -0.69
CA ARG A 329 8.54 9.01 -0.86
C ARG A 329 8.41 9.77 0.45
N ALA A 330 8.06 9.10 1.56
CA ALA A 330 8.04 9.72 2.88
C ALA A 330 9.44 10.20 3.31
N THR A 331 10.49 9.45 2.96
CA THR A 331 11.87 9.82 3.24
C THR A 331 12.31 11.05 2.43
N ALA A 332 11.98 11.09 1.14
CA ALA A 332 12.21 12.26 0.30
C ALA A 332 11.51 13.52 0.86
N LYS A 333 10.26 13.39 1.31
CA LYS A 333 9.49 14.51 1.89
C LYS A 333 10.04 15.00 3.24
N LYS A 334 10.46 14.08 4.12
CA LYS A 334 10.94 14.43 5.47
C LYS A 334 12.17 15.34 5.43
N TYR A 335 13.07 15.11 4.48
CA TYR A 335 14.27 15.93 4.30
C TYR A 335 13.96 17.35 3.83
N ASN A 336 13.04 17.51 2.86
CA ASN A 336 12.54 18.83 2.47
C ASN A 336 11.89 19.56 3.66
N GLY A 337 11.27 18.82 4.59
CA GLY A 337 10.73 19.37 5.83
C GLY A 337 11.76 19.71 6.91
N ASP A 338 12.96 19.13 6.89
CA ASP A 338 14.03 19.35 7.87
C ASP A 338 15.02 20.45 7.42
N GLN A 339 15.30 20.63 6.11
CA GLN A 339 16.06 21.79 5.62
C GLN A 339 15.31 23.12 5.81
N ILE A 340 13.98 23.12 5.74
CA ILE A 340 13.15 24.29 6.04
C ILE A 340 13.28 24.70 7.52
N LYS A 341 13.69 23.79 8.42
CA LYS A 341 13.85 24.07 9.86
C LYS A 341 15.17 24.74 10.23
N GLU A 342 16.21 24.67 9.41
CA GLU A 342 17.49 25.35 9.70
C GLU A 342 17.57 26.79 9.18
N ASN A 343 16.70 27.20 8.25
CA ASN A 343 16.69 28.56 7.68
C ASN A 343 15.51 29.45 8.09
N ILE A 344 14.65 29.03 9.01
CA ILE A 344 13.57 29.88 9.53
C ILE A 344 13.51 29.79 11.05
N SER A 345 14.26 30.67 11.72
CA SER A 345 13.80 31.18 13.01
C SER A 345 12.42 31.83 12.79
N SER A 346 11.42 31.37 13.53
CA SER A 346 10.01 31.83 13.55
C SER A 346 9.07 31.28 12.45
N ASN A 347 8.50 30.08 12.66
CA ASN A 347 7.04 29.85 12.70
C ASN A 347 6.68 28.34 12.76
N THR A 348 5.53 28.07 13.36
CA THR A 348 4.93 26.81 13.83
C THR A 348 4.95 25.63 12.82
N PRO A 349 5.11 24.35 13.26
CA PRO A 349 5.16 23.18 12.38
C PRO A 349 3.86 22.95 11.59
N LYS A 350 3.98 22.63 10.30
CA LYS A 350 2.88 22.24 9.41
C LYS A 350 2.28 20.89 9.86
N GLN A 351 0.97 20.83 10.04
CA GLN A 351 0.27 19.67 10.61
C GLN A 351 -0.13 18.68 9.49
N GLU A 352 -0.12 17.36 9.72
CA GLU A 352 -0.46 16.32 8.70
C GLU A 352 -1.85 16.53 8.05
N LEU A 353 -2.80 17.11 8.79
CA LEU A 353 -4.13 17.50 8.28
C LEU A 353 -4.05 18.56 7.17
N ASP A 354 -2.97 19.32 7.08
CA ASP A 354 -2.72 20.35 6.06
C ASP A 354 -2.11 19.77 4.77
N GLU A 355 -1.80 18.47 4.71
CA GLU A 355 -1.36 17.81 3.47
C GLU A 355 -2.54 17.50 2.56
N LEU A 356 -2.41 17.77 1.26
CA LEU A 356 -3.35 17.28 0.25
C LEU A 356 -3.14 15.77 0.09
N ILE A 357 -4.22 15.01 0.25
CA ILE A 357 -4.22 13.55 0.14
C ILE A 357 -4.93 13.12 -1.15
N PRO A 358 -4.52 12.00 -1.77
CA PRO A 358 -5.23 11.42 -2.90
C PRO A 358 -6.68 11.07 -2.55
N PRO A 359 -7.60 11.06 -3.53
CA PRO A 359 -8.99 10.72 -3.28
C PRO A 359 -9.15 9.24 -2.90
N GLU A 360 -9.78 8.98 -1.76
CA GLU A 360 -9.98 7.63 -1.22
C GLU A 360 -11.18 6.93 -1.87
N ILE A 361 -12.35 7.57 -1.87
CA ILE A 361 -13.55 7.08 -2.55
C ILE A 361 -13.45 7.46 -4.02
N LYS A 362 -12.84 6.58 -4.84
CA LYS A 362 -12.63 6.84 -6.27
C LYS A 362 -12.57 5.57 -7.11
N ASN A 363 -13.28 5.59 -8.25
CA ASN A 363 -13.27 4.51 -9.26
C ASN A 363 -13.64 3.12 -8.70
N ASP A 364 -14.51 3.10 -7.69
CA ASP A 364 -14.99 1.89 -7.07
C ASP A 364 -16.53 1.82 -6.99
N GLU A 365 -17.02 0.76 -6.34
CA GLU A 365 -18.45 0.52 -6.14
C GLU A 365 -19.13 1.63 -5.32
N PHE A 366 -18.47 2.16 -4.29
CA PHE A 366 -19.07 3.19 -3.45
C PHE A 366 -19.19 4.52 -4.20
N TYR A 367 -18.11 4.94 -4.88
CA TYR A 367 -18.09 6.08 -5.78
C TYR A 367 -19.20 5.97 -6.84
N THR A 368 -19.32 4.79 -7.46
CA THR A 368 -20.34 4.55 -8.48
C THR A 368 -21.75 4.66 -7.90
N THR A 369 -21.96 4.14 -6.70
CA THR A 369 -23.27 4.18 -6.03
C THR A 369 -23.63 5.61 -5.60
N ILE A 370 -22.67 6.38 -5.07
CA ILE A 370 -22.84 7.81 -4.75
C ILE A 370 -23.29 8.57 -6.00
N TYR A 371 -22.60 8.39 -7.12
CA TYR A 371 -22.94 9.01 -8.38
C TYR A 371 -24.38 8.65 -8.83
N LEU A 372 -24.75 7.37 -8.79
CA LEU A 372 -26.07 6.90 -9.24
C LEU A 372 -27.22 7.42 -8.37
N ILE A 373 -27.08 7.41 -7.04
CA ILE A 373 -28.09 7.93 -6.12
C ILE A 373 -28.25 9.44 -6.36
N SER A 374 -27.13 10.16 -6.44
CA SER A 374 -27.12 11.63 -6.60
C SER A 374 -27.67 12.07 -7.95
N ARG A 375 -27.58 11.22 -8.97
CA ARG A 375 -28.14 11.45 -10.31
C ARG A 375 -29.64 11.20 -10.39
N THR A 376 -30.14 10.15 -9.75
CA THR A 376 -31.48 9.60 -10.06
C THR A 376 -32.54 9.90 -9.01
N GLU A 377 -32.17 10.07 -7.75
CA GLU A 377 -33.15 10.25 -6.68
C GLU A 377 -33.73 11.69 -6.68
N PRO A 378 -35.03 11.86 -6.38
CA PRO A 378 -35.66 13.18 -6.27
C PRO A 378 -35.27 13.86 -4.94
N ILE A 379 -34.11 14.50 -4.94
CA ILE A 379 -33.45 15.12 -3.78
C ILE A 379 -33.22 16.61 -4.02
N LYS A 380 -33.04 17.39 -2.96
CA LYS A 380 -32.74 18.83 -2.99
C LYS A 380 -31.43 19.18 -2.32
N THR A 381 -31.03 18.46 -1.28
CA THR A 381 -29.91 18.81 -0.42
C THR A 381 -29.04 17.60 -0.10
N ILE A 382 -27.73 17.75 -0.29
CA ILE A 382 -26.73 16.74 0.00
C ILE A 382 -25.70 17.34 0.97
N LEU A 383 -25.36 16.62 2.03
CA LEU A 383 -24.23 16.96 2.90
C LEU A 383 -23.12 15.94 2.71
N GLU A 384 -21.92 16.42 2.47
CA GLU A 384 -20.69 15.63 2.52
C GLU A 384 -19.82 16.11 3.67
N ILE A 385 -19.50 15.20 4.58
CA ILE A 385 -18.60 15.45 5.70
C ILE A 385 -17.26 14.80 5.36
N GLY A 386 -16.19 15.60 5.25
CA GLY A 386 -14.85 15.11 4.91
C GLY A 386 -14.51 15.21 3.42
N SER A 387 -14.68 16.38 2.81
CA SER A 387 -14.53 16.55 1.35
C SER A 387 -13.09 16.58 0.83
N SER A 388 -12.07 16.76 1.70
CA SER A 388 -10.65 16.87 1.32
C SER A 388 -10.43 17.90 0.18
N SER A 389 -9.71 17.55 -0.89
CA SER A 389 -9.54 18.37 -2.09
C SER A 389 -10.71 18.31 -3.08
N GLY A 390 -11.67 17.40 -2.86
CA GLY A 390 -12.86 17.26 -3.70
C GLY A 390 -12.74 16.33 -4.91
N GLU A 391 -11.66 15.55 -5.04
CA GLU A 391 -11.40 14.68 -6.21
C GLU A 391 -11.98 13.25 -6.07
N GLY A 392 -12.62 12.96 -4.94
CA GLY A 392 -13.17 11.64 -4.58
C GLY A 392 -14.70 11.60 -4.63
N SER A 393 -15.34 11.32 -3.48
CA SER A 393 -16.80 11.30 -3.32
C SER A 393 -17.45 12.62 -3.75
N THR A 394 -16.81 13.76 -3.51
CA THR A 394 -17.30 15.07 -3.97
C THR A 394 -17.46 15.11 -5.48
N GLU A 395 -16.53 14.52 -6.23
CA GLU A 395 -16.63 14.44 -7.69
C GLU A 395 -17.77 13.52 -8.13
N ALA A 396 -18.00 12.40 -7.43
CA ALA A 396 -19.14 11.53 -7.70
C ALA A 396 -20.46 12.27 -7.49
N PHE A 397 -20.58 13.02 -6.39
CA PHE A 397 -21.72 13.90 -6.12
C PHE A 397 -21.85 14.96 -7.22
N ALA A 398 -20.79 15.71 -7.52
CA ALA A 398 -20.77 16.77 -8.52
C ALA A 398 -21.23 16.27 -9.90
N LYS A 399 -20.77 15.09 -10.33
CA LYS A 399 -21.25 14.44 -11.56
C LYS A 399 -22.73 14.11 -11.48
N GLY A 400 -23.18 13.52 -10.37
CA GLY A 400 -24.58 13.16 -10.19
C GLY A 400 -25.52 14.38 -10.19
N ILE A 401 -25.20 15.43 -9.43
CA ILE A 401 -26.05 16.62 -9.31
C ILE A 401 -26.14 17.42 -10.62
N ARG A 402 -25.12 17.36 -11.49
CA ARG A 402 -25.15 17.98 -12.82
C ARG A 402 -26.22 17.35 -13.71
N GLU A 403 -26.42 16.04 -13.57
CA GLU A 403 -27.37 15.26 -14.35
C GLU A 403 -28.74 15.10 -13.67
N ASN A 404 -28.85 15.41 -12.38
CA ASN A 404 -30.10 15.27 -11.64
C ASN A 404 -31.14 16.35 -12.05
N PRO A 405 -32.36 15.96 -12.47
CA PRO A 405 -33.41 16.92 -12.86
C PRO A 405 -33.82 17.88 -11.73
N SER A 406 -33.68 17.46 -10.47
CA SER A 406 -34.02 18.25 -9.29
C SER A 406 -32.96 19.32 -8.96
N LYS A 407 -31.80 19.27 -9.62
CA LYS A 407 -30.66 20.20 -9.44
C LYS A 407 -30.33 20.44 -7.96
N PRO A 408 -30.03 19.39 -7.18
CA PRO A 408 -29.76 19.54 -5.75
C PRO A 408 -28.50 20.37 -5.47
N ILE A 409 -28.42 20.94 -4.27
CA ILE A 409 -27.25 21.64 -3.75
C ILE A 409 -26.43 20.66 -2.90
N LEU A 410 -25.13 20.60 -3.18
CA LEU A 410 -24.14 19.86 -2.40
C LEU A 410 -23.46 20.82 -1.42
N TYR A 411 -23.47 20.45 -0.13
CA TYR A 411 -22.78 21.14 0.94
C TYR A 411 -21.56 20.30 1.36
N CYS A 412 -20.36 20.81 1.10
CA CYS A 412 -19.10 20.14 1.38
C CYS A 412 -18.46 20.70 2.64
N MET A 413 -18.03 19.84 3.56
CA MET A 413 -17.35 20.23 4.79
C MET A 413 -15.90 19.73 4.80
N GLU A 414 -14.96 20.63 5.06
CA GLU A 414 -13.55 20.29 5.22
C GLU A 414 -12.92 21.13 6.33
N VAL A 415 -12.35 20.48 7.34
CA VAL A 415 -11.78 21.14 8.52
C VAL A 415 -10.41 21.75 8.22
N SER A 416 -9.63 21.08 7.36
CA SER A 416 -8.28 21.50 6.98
C SER A 416 -8.31 22.72 6.08
N LYS A 417 -7.62 23.80 6.48
CA LYS A 417 -7.58 25.03 5.67
C LYS A 417 -6.99 24.81 4.27
N PRO A 418 -5.87 24.09 4.11
CA PRO A 418 -5.31 23.84 2.78
C PRO A 418 -6.19 22.95 1.90
N ARG A 419 -6.78 21.88 2.46
CA ARG A 419 -7.70 21.01 1.71
C ARG A 419 -8.95 21.77 1.30
N PHE A 420 -9.53 22.55 2.22
CA PHE A 420 -10.64 23.44 1.93
C PHE A 420 -10.32 24.46 0.83
N ALA A 421 -9.12 25.04 0.83
CA ALA A 421 -8.71 25.97 -0.21
C ALA A 421 -8.62 25.27 -1.58
N ALA A 422 -8.09 24.05 -1.63
CA ALA A 422 -8.07 23.23 -2.84
C ALA A 422 -9.48 22.87 -3.32
N LEU A 423 -10.35 22.41 -2.41
CA LEU A 423 -11.75 22.10 -2.67
C LEU A 423 -12.52 23.30 -3.23
N SER A 424 -12.40 24.45 -2.56
CA SER A 424 -13.08 25.69 -2.95
C SER A 424 -12.63 26.15 -4.33
N LYS A 425 -11.33 26.04 -4.63
CA LYS A 425 -10.78 26.34 -5.95
C LYS A 425 -11.26 25.35 -7.01
N HIS A 426 -11.31 24.05 -6.68
CA HIS A 426 -11.72 23.01 -7.62
C HIS A 426 -13.16 23.22 -8.11
N TYR A 427 -14.05 23.69 -7.23
CA TYR A 427 -15.47 23.90 -7.51
C TYR A 427 -15.87 25.38 -7.55
N GLU A 428 -14.93 26.30 -7.79
CA GLU A 428 -15.19 27.75 -7.78
C GLU A 428 -16.24 28.20 -8.82
N ASN A 429 -16.38 27.43 -9.90
CA ASN A 429 -17.29 27.69 -11.02
C ASN A 429 -18.60 26.88 -10.94
N GLU A 430 -18.89 26.24 -9.81
CA GLU A 430 -20.07 25.39 -9.62
C GLU A 430 -21.00 25.94 -8.52
N ASP A 431 -21.97 26.79 -8.90
CA ASP A 431 -22.91 27.45 -7.97
C ASP A 431 -23.70 26.51 -7.04
N ARG A 432 -23.81 25.22 -7.43
CA ARG A 432 -24.54 24.19 -6.69
C ARG A 432 -23.68 23.46 -5.67
N ILE A 433 -22.38 23.75 -5.59
CA ILE A 433 -21.44 23.15 -4.65
C ILE A 433 -20.96 24.23 -3.69
N LYS A 434 -21.38 24.13 -2.43
CA LYS A 434 -21.07 25.10 -1.39
C LYS A 434 -20.08 24.49 -0.41
N CYS A 435 -18.88 25.05 -0.34
CA CYS A 435 -17.80 24.55 0.50
C CYS A 435 -17.73 25.33 1.82
N TYR A 436 -17.50 24.64 2.94
CA TYR A 436 -17.39 25.21 4.29
C TYR A 436 -16.11 24.76 4.97
N ASN A 437 -15.30 25.71 5.47
CA ASN A 437 -14.14 25.42 6.31
C ASN A 437 -14.54 25.34 7.79
N VAL A 438 -15.05 24.18 8.20
CA VAL A 438 -15.69 24.01 9.51
C VAL A 438 -15.40 22.62 10.08
N SER A 439 -15.46 22.50 11.40
CA SER A 439 -15.55 21.19 12.06
C SER A 439 -17.00 20.71 12.03
N SER A 440 -17.24 19.44 11.73
CA SER A 440 -18.59 18.86 11.69
C SER A 440 -19.34 19.03 13.01
N VAL A 441 -18.65 18.70 14.10
CA VAL A 441 -19.12 18.71 15.48
C VAL A 441 -18.16 19.51 16.39
N PRO A 442 -18.57 19.94 17.59
CA PRO A 442 -17.68 20.63 18.52
C PRO A 442 -16.72 19.66 19.20
N ILE A 443 -15.60 20.17 19.73
CA ILE A 443 -14.61 19.35 20.45
C ILE A 443 -15.24 18.57 21.62
N SER A 444 -16.25 19.15 22.27
CA SER A 444 -16.98 18.50 23.37
C SER A 444 -17.71 17.21 22.97
N SER A 445 -17.90 16.98 21.66
CA SER A 445 -18.53 15.78 21.11
C SER A 445 -17.53 14.72 20.65
N PHE A 446 -16.23 14.98 20.73
CA PHE A 446 -15.21 13.95 20.48
C PHE A 446 -15.22 12.92 21.63
N PRO A 447 -14.91 11.64 21.35
CA PRO A 447 -14.80 10.62 22.38
C PRO A 447 -13.62 10.93 23.31
N LYS A 448 -13.72 10.46 24.56
CA LYS A 448 -12.56 10.48 25.46
C LYS A 448 -11.59 9.38 25.03
N GLU A 449 -10.30 9.55 25.36
CA GLU A 449 -9.29 8.51 25.12
C GLU A 449 -9.71 7.14 25.69
N GLU A 450 -10.35 7.13 26.87
CA GLU A 450 -10.83 5.90 27.49
C GLU A 450 -11.93 5.19 26.69
N ASP A 451 -12.79 5.94 26.00
CA ASP A 451 -13.83 5.38 25.13
C ASP A 451 -13.20 4.73 23.90
N VAL A 452 -12.19 5.38 23.31
CA VAL A 452 -11.41 4.84 22.18
C VAL A 452 -10.62 3.60 22.59
N LYS A 453 -9.93 3.63 23.74
CA LYS A 453 -9.21 2.46 24.30
C LYS A 453 -10.17 1.30 24.52
N LYS A 454 -11.33 1.56 25.13
CA LYS A 454 -12.34 0.53 25.39
C LYS A 454 -12.79 -0.10 24.08
N PHE A 455 -13.20 0.70 23.10
CA PHE A 455 -13.58 0.20 21.78
C PHE A 455 -12.47 -0.66 21.16
N TYR A 456 -11.24 -0.13 21.12
CA TYR A 456 -10.09 -0.81 20.54
C TYR A 456 -9.83 -2.18 21.17
N LEU A 457 -10.00 -2.31 22.49
CA LEU A 457 -9.76 -3.56 23.21
C LEU A 457 -10.93 -4.56 23.10
N THR A 458 -12.17 -4.07 22.98
CA THR A 458 -13.37 -4.93 23.02
C THR A 458 -13.96 -5.23 21.66
N THR A 459 -13.61 -4.47 20.63
CA THR A 459 -14.22 -4.55 19.30
C THR A 459 -13.11 -4.67 18.26
N HIS A 460 -13.00 -5.85 17.65
CA HIS A 460 -11.98 -6.11 16.63
C HIS A 460 -12.44 -5.56 15.29
N THR A 461 -11.75 -4.52 14.81
CA THR A 461 -11.97 -3.88 13.51
C THR A 461 -10.64 -3.66 12.80
N ASN A 462 -10.64 -3.07 11.60
CA ASN A 462 -9.40 -2.72 10.92
C ASN A 462 -8.60 -1.63 11.65
N LEU A 463 -9.20 -0.92 12.61
CA LEU A 463 -8.49 0.00 13.51
C LEU A 463 -7.37 -0.71 14.28
N ASN A 464 -7.56 -2.00 14.60
CA ASN A 464 -6.56 -2.82 15.31
C ASN A 464 -5.33 -3.17 14.46
N ASN A 465 -5.31 -2.82 13.17
CA ASN A 465 -4.11 -2.92 12.34
C ASN A 465 -3.06 -1.86 12.73
N TYR A 466 -3.44 -0.85 13.52
CA TYR A 466 -2.55 0.20 14.01
C TYR A 466 -2.35 0.07 15.52
N PRO A 467 -1.12 0.27 16.05
CA PRO A 467 -0.91 0.28 17.49
C PRO A 467 -1.82 1.30 18.19
N LEU A 468 -2.38 0.93 19.34
CA LEU A 468 -3.29 1.78 20.12
C LEU A 468 -2.71 3.19 20.38
N GLU A 469 -1.41 3.31 20.62
CA GLU A 469 -0.75 4.60 20.80
C GLU A 469 -0.88 5.50 19.56
N LYS A 470 -0.74 4.93 18.35
CA LYS A 470 -0.92 5.65 17.09
C LYS A 470 -2.35 6.12 16.92
N VAL A 471 -3.33 5.26 17.23
CA VAL A 471 -4.76 5.60 17.17
C VAL A 471 -5.10 6.74 18.15
N LEU A 472 -4.60 6.68 19.39
CA LEU A 472 -4.76 7.78 20.35
C LEU A 472 -4.02 9.05 19.92
N GLY A 473 -2.92 8.90 19.17
CA GLY A 473 -2.22 10.01 18.51
C GLY A 473 -3.11 10.77 17.54
N TRP A 474 -3.86 10.06 16.69
CA TRP A 474 -4.82 10.67 15.75
C TRP A 474 -5.91 11.46 16.49
N LEU A 475 -6.48 10.90 17.56
CA LEU A 475 -7.49 11.62 18.36
C LEU A 475 -6.94 12.93 18.92
N LYS A 476 -5.72 12.89 19.48
CA LYS A 476 -5.04 14.09 20.01
C LYS A 476 -4.78 15.11 18.92
N GLN A 477 -4.36 14.65 17.75
CA GLN A 477 -4.06 15.49 16.59
C GLN A 477 -5.30 16.22 16.09
N ASP A 478 -6.43 15.53 15.91
CA ASP A 478 -7.68 16.15 15.47
C ASP A 478 -8.17 17.22 16.45
N ILE A 479 -8.16 16.90 17.75
CA ILE A 479 -8.56 17.85 18.80
C ILE A 479 -7.62 19.06 18.81
N ASN A 480 -6.31 18.84 18.72
CA ASN A 480 -5.32 19.92 18.73
C ASN A 480 -5.42 20.80 17.48
N TYR A 481 -5.71 20.22 16.31
CA TYR A 481 -5.92 20.96 15.08
C TYR A 481 -7.08 21.94 15.22
N ILE A 482 -8.23 21.48 15.74
CA ILE A 482 -9.40 22.32 15.94
C ILE A 482 -9.12 23.42 16.99
N LYS A 483 -8.40 23.11 18.08
CA LYS A 483 -8.00 24.10 19.08
C LYS A 483 -7.10 25.19 18.50
N LEU A 484 -6.15 24.81 17.67
CA LEU A 484 -5.17 25.73 17.10
C LEU A 484 -5.79 26.62 16.02
N HIS A 485 -6.53 26.02 15.10
CA HIS A 485 -7.05 26.72 13.92
C HIS A 485 -8.41 27.37 14.14
N GLN A 486 -9.09 27.01 15.23
CA GLN A 486 -10.40 27.51 15.66
C GLN A 486 -11.40 27.63 14.49
N PRO A 487 -11.59 26.58 13.67
CA PRO A 487 -12.64 26.61 12.66
C PRO A 487 -13.99 26.76 13.36
N THR A 488 -15.01 27.24 12.63
CA THR A 488 -16.37 27.27 13.18
C THR A 488 -16.75 25.84 13.57
N GLN A 489 -17.11 25.67 14.84
CA GLN A 489 -17.55 24.39 15.39
C GLN A 489 -19.06 24.25 15.21
N ASN A 490 -19.55 23.01 15.15
CA ASN A 490 -20.95 22.68 14.82
C ASN A 490 -21.33 23.02 13.35
N GLY A 491 -20.43 22.76 12.41
CA GLY A 491 -20.63 23.07 11.00
C GLY A 491 -21.92 22.49 10.40
N ILE A 492 -22.35 21.30 10.86
CA ILE A 492 -23.61 20.69 10.39
C ILE A 492 -24.80 21.59 10.74
N ASN A 493 -24.87 22.07 11.98
CA ASN A 493 -25.94 22.96 12.44
C ASN A 493 -25.86 24.34 11.81
N LEU A 494 -24.66 24.86 11.60
CA LEU A 494 -24.45 26.11 10.87
C LEU A 494 -25.05 26.03 9.46
N ILE A 495 -24.66 25.00 8.68
CA ILE A 495 -25.16 24.81 7.32
C ILE A 495 -26.68 24.66 7.31
N LYS A 496 -27.25 23.92 8.26
CA LYS A 496 -28.70 23.79 8.43
C LYS A 496 -29.37 25.12 8.66
N GLN A 497 -28.85 25.94 9.58
CA GLN A 497 -29.42 27.25 9.92
C GLN A 497 -29.32 28.24 8.76
N GLU A 498 -28.14 28.39 8.16
CA GLU A 498 -27.91 29.35 7.06
C GLU A 498 -28.73 29.04 5.82
N ASN A 499 -29.05 27.77 5.58
CA ASN A 499 -29.74 27.33 4.36
C ASN A 499 -31.19 26.86 4.62
N GLY A 500 -31.71 27.03 5.84
CA GLY A 500 -33.08 26.65 6.20
C GLY A 500 -33.37 25.14 6.06
N ILE A 501 -32.36 24.29 6.31
CA ILE A 501 -32.44 22.84 6.13
C ILE A 501 -32.81 22.18 7.46
N LYS A 502 -33.97 21.51 7.50
CA LYS A 502 -34.36 20.68 8.65
C LYS A 502 -33.60 19.34 8.64
N ASN A 503 -33.73 18.61 7.53
CA ASN A 503 -33.04 17.36 7.25
C ASN A 503 -32.44 17.43 5.85
N PHE A 504 -31.22 16.93 5.69
CA PHE A 504 -30.64 16.72 4.36
C PHE A 504 -31.33 15.52 3.68
N ASP A 505 -31.37 15.51 2.35
CA ASP A 505 -31.86 14.32 1.64
C ASP A 505 -30.78 13.23 1.65
N ILE A 506 -29.53 13.57 1.36
CA ILE A 506 -28.41 12.63 1.39
C ILE A 506 -27.33 13.15 2.33
N VAL A 507 -26.77 12.27 3.16
CA VAL A 507 -25.57 12.57 3.94
C VAL A 507 -24.51 11.49 3.76
N LEU A 508 -23.28 11.89 3.43
CA LEU A 508 -22.09 11.07 3.56
C LEU A 508 -21.34 11.43 4.85
N ILE A 509 -21.12 10.43 5.69
CA ILE A 509 -20.33 10.51 6.92
C ILE A 509 -18.95 9.93 6.64
N ASP A 510 -18.00 10.80 6.30
CA ASP A 510 -16.60 10.47 6.02
C ASP A 510 -15.64 11.48 6.70
N GLY A 511 -16.03 11.96 7.89
CA GLY A 511 -15.26 12.92 8.67
C GLY A 511 -14.04 12.29 9.38
N SER A 512 -13.66 12.89 10.51
CA SER A 512 -12.63 12.32 11.39
C SER A 512 -13.00 10.89 11.80
N GLU A 513 -11.98 10.07 12.02
CA GLU A 513 -12.11 8.72 12.59
C GLU A 513 -12.94 8.72 13.89
N PHE A 514 -13.04 9.85 14.59
CA PHE A 514 -13.61 9.94 15.94
C PHE A 514 -14.94 10.69 16.03
N THR A 515 -15.50 11.22 14.94
CA THR A 515 -16.71 12.08 15.00
C THR A 515 -17.99 11.42 14.50
N GLY A 516 -17.90 10.27 13.84
CA GLY A 516 -19.03 9.66 13.11
C GLY A 516 -20.30 9.47 13.95
N MET A 517 -20.22 9.06 15.22
CA MET A 517 -21.42 8.91 16.07
C MET A 517 -22.14 10.24 16.32
N ALA A 518 -21.39 11.30 16.64
CA ALA A 518 -21.95 12.62 16.88
C ALA A 518 -22.50 13.24 15.58
N GLU A 519 -21.86 12.96 14.45
CA GLU A 519 -22.33 13.35 13.12
C GLU A 519 -23.67 12.69 12.78
N LEU A 520 -23.79 11.37 13.00
CA LEU A 520 -25.01 10.62 12.75
C LEU A 520 -26.20 11.19 13.54
N ASP A 521 -26.01 11.50 14.82
CA ASP A 521 -27.08 12.05 15.67
C ASP A 521 -27.62 13.40 15.17
N LEU A 522 -26.79 14.21 14.50
CA LEU A 522 -27.20 15.50 13.93
C LEU A 522 -27.89 15.39 12.56
N VAL A 523 -27.64 14.31 11.82
CA VAL A 523 -28.13 14.12 10.45
C VAL A 523 -29.18 13.02 10.33
N TYR A 524 -29.52 12.38 11.45
CA TYR A 524 -30.55 11.35 11.53
C TYR A 524 -31.88 11.85 10.94
N GLY A 525 -32.56 10.98 10.19
CA GLY A 525 -33.77 11.34 9.45
C GLY A 525 -33.52 11.78 7.99
N ALA A 526 -32.26 11.81 7.52
CA ALA A 526 -31.97 11.96 6.10
C ALA A 526 -32.53 10.79 5.27
N LYS A 527 -32.89 11.04 4.00
CA LYS A 527 -33.41 10.01 3.08
C LYS A 527 -32.39 8.91 2.87
N PHE A 528 -31.14 9.30 2.65
CA PHE A 528 -30.00 8.40 2.54
C PHE A 528 -28.91 8.80 3.53
N ILE A 529 -28.40 7.80 4.23
CA ILE A 529 -27.21 7.93 5.09
C ILE A 529 -26.16 6.97 4.55
N LEU A 530 -25.04 7.53 4.11
CA LEU A 530 -23.91 6.82 3.55
C LEU A 530 -22.79 6.85 4.60
N LEU A 531 -22.33 5.68 5.01
CA LEU A 531 -21.28 5.51 5.99
C LEU A 531 -20.04 4.96 5.29
N ASP A 532 -18.93 5.70 5.33
CA ASP A 532 -17.60 5.15 4.97
C ASP A 532 -16.93 4.55 6.22
N ASP A 533 -15.93 3.71 6.04
CA ASP A 533 -15.21 2.99 7.10
C ASP A 533 -16.09 2.32 8.18
N ILE A 534 -17.05 1.49 7.78
CA ILE A 534 -17.92 0.76 8.72
C ILE A 534 -17.18 -0.30 9.57
N ASN A 535 -15.93 -0.62 9.23
CA ASN A 535 -15.02 -1.50 9.96
C ASN A 535 -13.87 -0.71 10.63
N SER A 536 -14.20 0.42 11.25
CA SER A 536 -13.29 1.31 12.00
C SER A 536 -14.01 1.90 13.23
N PHE A 537 -13.35 2.77 14.02
CA PHE A 537 -14.06 3.53 15.06
C PHE A 537 -15.11 4.46 14.44
N LYS A 538 -14.81 5.07 13.28
CA LYS A 538 -15.64 6.09 12.61
C LYS A 538 -17.10 5.71 12.55
N ASN A 539 -17.41 4.56 11.94
CA ASN A 539 -18.78 4.19 11.63
C ASN A 539 -19.18 2.77 12.05
N TYR A 540 -18.38 2.02 12.80
CA TYR A 540 -18.78 0.68 13.28
C TYR A 540 -20.06 0.72 14.12
N SER A 541 -20.12 1.61 15.12
CA SER A 541 -21.30 1.74 15.98
C SER A 541 -22.52 2.25 15.20
N ASN A 542 -22.29 3.18 14.27
CA ASN A 542 -23.33 3.71 13.39
C ASN A 542 -23.93 2.62 12.49
N TYR A 543 -23.08 1.81 11.87
CA TYR A 543 -23.49 0.68 11.03
C TYR A 543 -24.36 -0.31 11.82
N LYS A 544 -23.96 -0.68 13.05
CA LYS A 544 -24.77 -1.54 13.92
C LYS A 544 -26.09 -0.90 14.34
N LYS A 545 -26.09 0.39 14.69
CA LYS A 545 -27.29 1.16 15.04
C LYS A 545 -28.28 1.20 13.86
N MET A 546 -27.79 1.47 12.66
CA MET A 546 -28.61 1.57 11.45
C MET A 546 -29.17 0.21 11.01
N LEU A 547 -28.40 -0.88 11.14
CA LEU A 547 -28.91 -2.24 10.90
C LEU A 547 -30.05 -2.64 11.85
N ALA A 548 -30.04 -2.12 13.08
CA ALA A 548 -31.07 -2.40 14.07
C ALA A 548 -32.30 -1.48 13.95
N ASP A 549 -32.21 -0.37 13.21
CA ASP A 549 -33.30 0.58 13.08
C ASP A 549 -34.25 0.22 11.93
N ASN A 550 -35.48 -0.15 12.27
CA ASN A 550 -36.48 -0.58 11.30
C ASN A 550 -37.00 0.53 10.38
N SER A 551 -36.76 1.81 10.69
CA SER A 551 -37.14 2.94 9.82
C SER A 551 -36.25 3.08 8.60
N TYR A 552 -35.04 2.53 8.66
CA TYR A 552 -34.10 2.45 7.55
C TYR A 552 -34.06 1.03 6.96
N GLU A 553 -33.76 0.94 5.67
CA GLU A 553 -33.37 -0.28 4.99
C GLU A 553 -31.92 -0.18 4.52
N LEU A 554 -31.20 -1.30 4.60
CA LEU A 554 -29.86 -1.40 4.01
C LEU A 554 -29.99 -1.42 2.49
N PHE A 555 -29.54 -0.36 1.83
CA PHE A 555 -29.64 -0.17 0.38
C PHE A 555 -28.48 -0.82 -0.37
N SER A 556 -27.26 -0.65 0.12
CA SER A 556 -26.04 -1.25 -0.44
C SER A 556 -24.96 -1.34 0.63
N GLN A 557 -24.08 -2.33 0.54
CA GLN A 557 -22.87 -2.40 1.36
C GLN A 557 -21.80 -3.22 0.67
N ASN A 558 -20.55 -2.91 0.98
CA ASN A 558 -19.43 -3.79 0.71
C ASN A 558 -18.44 -3.67 1.87
N ILE A 559 -18.27 -4.77 2.62
CA ILE A 559 -17.39 -4.81 3.79
C ILE A 559 -15.91 -5.03 3.43
N ASN A 560 -15.63 -5.45 2.18
CA ASN A 560 -14.30 -5.88 1.75
C ASN A 560 -13.50 -4.78 1.03
N ILE A 561 -14.13 -3.65 0.71
CA ILE A 561 -13.47 -2.52 0.07
C ILE A 561 -13.00 -1.52 1.12
N ARG A 562 -11.70 -1.22 1.18
CA ARG A 562 -11.12 -0.36 2.24
C ARG A 562 -11.52 -0.84 3.64
N ASN A 563 -12.04 0.03 4.53
CA ASN A 563 -12.69 -0.39 5.78
C ASN A 563 -14.21 -0.55 5.65
N GLY A 564 -14.69 -0.74 4.43
CA GLY A 564 -16.07 -1.02 4.07
C GLY A 564 -16.96 0.22 4.04
N PHE A 565 -18.05 0.13 3.28
CA PHE A 565 -19.11 1.14 3.28
C PHE A 565 -20.49 0.50 3.47
N ALA A 566 -21.44 1.29 3.95
CA ALA A 566 -22.86 0.94 3.94
C ALA A 566 -23.73 2.15 3.63
N ILE A 567 -24.79 1.93 2.88
CA ILE A 567 -25.79 2.92 2.51
C ILE A 567 -27.13 2.48 3.05
N PHE A 568 -27.80 3.37 3.78
CA PHE A 568 -29.12 3.15 4.32
C PHE A 568 -30.11 4.13 3.72
N LYS A 569 -31.32 3.64 3.39
CA LYS A 569 -32.42 4.43 2.83
C LYS A 569 -33.59 4.44 3.81
N LEU A 570 -34.23 5.59 4.03
CA LEU A 570 -35.42 5.70 4.87
C LEU A 570 -36.64 5.11 4.13
N LYS A 571 -37.36 4.16 4.74
CA LYS A 571 -38.43 3.38 4.07
C LYS A 571 -39.64 4.20 3.63
N ASP A 572 -40.06 5.19 4.44
CA ASP A 572 -41.28 5.98 4.21
C ASP A 572 -40.98 7.48 3.98
N TYR A 573 -40.11 7.80 3.03
CA TYR A 573 -39.69 9.19 2.79
C TYR A 573 -40.81 10.09 2.22
N THR A 574 -41.87 9.53 1.63
CA THR A 574 -42.93 10.28 0.94
C THR A 574 -44.00 10.89 1.85
N THR A 575 -44.10 10.51 3.13
CA THR A 575 -45.18 10.93 4.05
C THR A 575 -44.81 11.99 5.08
N ARG A 576 -43.57 12.53 5.08
CA ARG A 576 -43.10 13.52 6.08
C ARG A 576 -42.64 14.87 5.51
N ARG A 577 -43.13 15.28 4.34
CA ARG A 577 -42.90 16.64 3.81
C ARG A 577 -43.83 17.67 4.43
#